data_AF-A0A960YJ37-F1
#
_entry.id   AF-A0A960YJ37-F1
#
_cell.length_a   1.000
_cell.length_b   1.000
_cell.length_c   1.000
_cell.angle_alpha   90.00
_cell.angle_beta   90.00
_cell.angle_gamma   90.00
#
_symmetry.space_group_name_H-M   'P 1'
#
loop_
_entity.id
_entity.type
_entity.pdbx_description
1 polymer ?
#
loop_
_entity_poly.entity_id
_entity_poly.type
_entity_poly.pdbx_seq_one_letter_code
_entity_poly.pdbx_strand_id
1 'polypeptide(L)'
;MAVDPGMVDMILGTFRNMAAEIKEKKMEGEAVDQMNAVLAQMEGLASEMDDLAAYSTRLANDGLFTKFSEFYGRALASGSSENGESNDDDLMARTLKAYEDSLVELKKNPEHAHIVGVVQRVVDLGKSGLSYPVFLRKAEEEGAFLGLNSPHAGPVIAYDIYCAQKMRTVERLPMLQEIQAKWNELVAKSAFGYANPLEFELARQRIEWEHEPSLIRWSAIETRWERLIEMMVDWVDSFTSFAPYDSRWVDPGGSRAKTMENIQRTQECNPGRLKVREDIFAEYFGLQWDDIFTHETYRAQIESKMLWYSDESVALVRDAYPLCQPGGRPTAEHIKRAEDIHAGQRFKRSDMPTAEELSPMPFAQFLEQHMSA
;
A
#
# COMPACT_ATOMS: atom_id res chain seq x y z
N MET A 1 -17.68 -5.07 -19.54
CA MET A 1 -16.70 -6.17 -19.80
C MET A 1 -16.65 -7.01 -18.55
N ALA A 2 -16.59 -8.34 -18.61
CA ALA A 2 -16.51 -9.16 -17.39
C ALA A 2 -15.37 -8.68 -16.46
N VAL A 3 -15.54 -8.85 -15.15
CA VAL A 3 -14.51 -8.54 -14.15
C VAL A 3 -13.23 -9.30 -14.52
N ASP A 4 -12.07 -8.65 -14.33
CA ASP A 4 -10.77 -9.25 -14.64
C ASP A 4 -10.61 -10.64 -13.98
N PRO A 5 -10.27 -11.69 -14.73
CA PRO A 5 -10.18 -13.05 -14.21
C PRO A 5 -9.19 -13.22 -13.04
N GLY A 6 -8.10 -12.44 -12.99
CA GLY A 6 -7.15 -12.48 -11.89
C GLY A 6 -7.71 -11.90 -10.60
N MET A 7 -8.52 -10.85 -10.72
CA MET A 7 -9.24 -10.23 -9.59
C MET A 7 -10.37 -11.14 -9.07
N VAL A 8 -11.09 -11.82 -9.97
CA VAL A 8 -12.09 -12.82 -9.60
C VAL A 8 -11.45 -13.99 -8.86
N ASP A 9 -10.25 -14.41 -9.25
CA ASP A 9 -9.55 -15.52 -8.60
C ASP A 9 -9.07 -15.17 -7.18
N MET A 10 -8.71 -13.92 -6.89
CA MET A 10 -8.43 -13.49 -5.52
C MET A 10 -9.64 -13.60 -4.59
N ILE A 11 -10.86 -13.49 -5.12
CA ILE A 11 -12.11 -13.58 -4.35
C ILE A 11 -12.63 -15.03 -4.32
N LEU A 12 -12.66 -15.72 -5.46
CA LEU A 12 -13.27 -17.03 -5.62
C LEU A 12 -12.29 -18.21 -5.55
N GLY A 13 -10.98 -17.98 -5.61
CA GLY A 13 -9.95 -19.03 -5.62
C GLY A 13 -10.06 -19.96 -4.40
N THR A 14 -10.28 -19.40 -3.22
CA THR A 14 -10.51 -20.17 -1.99
C THR A 14 -11.77 -21.04 -2.09
N PHE A 15 -12.86 -20.51 -2.67
CA PHE A 15 -14.12 -21.23 -2.84
C PHE A 15 -14.03 -22.34 -3.87
N ARG A 16 -13.31 -22.12 -4.98
CA ARG A 16 -13.00 -23.15 -5.98
C ARG A 16 -12.17 -24.29 -5.38
N ASN A 17 -11.17 -23.97 -4.57
CA ASN A 17 -10.36 -24.96 -3.87
C ASN A 17 -11.21 -25.79 -2.89
N MET A 18 -12.10 -25.14 -2.15
CA MET A 18 -13.06 -25.83 -1.25
C MET A 18 -14.02 -26.75 -2.03
N ALA A 19 -14.55 -26.32 -3.18
CA ALA A 19 -15.39 -27.16 -4.03
C ALA A 19 -14.61 -28.34 -4.65
N ALA A 20 -13.35 -28.11 -5.05
CA ALA A 20 -12.46 -29.14 -5.55
C ALA A 20 -12.15 -30.20 -4.48
N GLU A 21 -11.98 -29.79 -3.23
CA GLU A 21 -11.76 -30.68 -2.08
C GLU A 21 -12.95 -31.63 -1.86
N ILE A 22 -14.19 -31.11 -1.90
CA ILE A 22 -15.42 -31.92 -1.79
C ILE A 22 -15.51 -32.95 -2.92
N LYS A 23 -15.15 -32.54 -4.15
CA LYS A 23 -15.13 -33.41 -5.32
C LYS A 23 -14.05 -34.50 -5.23
N GLU A 24 -12.85 -34.15 -4.73
CA GLU A 24 -11.77 -35.10 -4.49
C GLU A 24 -12.15 -36.13 -3.43
N LYS A 25 -12.86 -35.70 -2.38
CA LYS A 25 -13.44 -36.55 -1.34
C LYS A 25 -14.65 -37.36 -1.79
N LYS A 26 -15.08 -37.22 -3.05
CA LYS A 26 -16.25 -37.91 -3.65
C LYS A 26 -17.53 -37.77 -2.83
N MET A 27 -17.69 -36.61 -2.20
CA MET A 27 -18.86 -36.31 -1.39
C MET A 27 -20.00 -35.89 -2.32
N GLU A 28 -21.18 -36.48 -2.09
CA GLU A 28 -22.37 -36.27 -2.92
C GLU A 28 -23.57 -35.92 -2.02
N GLY A 29 -24.56 -35.20 -2.55
CA GLY A 29 -25.80 -34.88 -1.85
C GLY A 29 -26.26 -33.45 -2.05
N GLU A 30 -27.46 -33.14 -1.53
CA GLU A 30 -28.13 -31.85 -1.72
C GLU A 30 -27.28 -30.66 -1.26
N ALA A 31 -26.51 -30.80 -0.18
CA ALA A 31 -25.61 -29.75 0.29
C ALA A 31 -24.46 -29.47 -0.69
N VAL A 32 -23.93 -30.51 -1.36
CA VAL A 32 -22.89 -30.37 -2.39
C VAL A 32 -23.46 -29.72 -3.65
N ASP A 33 -24.68 -30.08 -4.04
CA ASP A 33 -25.36 -29.49 -5.19
C ASP A 33 -25.67 -28.00 -4.97
N GLN A 34 -26.17 -27.64 -3.78
CA GLN A 34 -26.45 -26.25 -3.41
C GLN A 34 -25.16 -25.42 -3.28
N MET A 35 -24.09 -26.00 -2.74
CA MET A 35 -22.77 -25.35 -2.70
C MET A 35 -22.26 -25.03 -4.11
N ASN A 36 -22.32 -25.99 -5.03
CA ASN A 36 -21.89 -25.81 -6.42
C ASN A 36 -22.78 -24.81 -7.17
N ALA A 37 -24.09 -24.81 -6.90
CA ALA A 37 -25.01 -23.83 -7.48
C ALA A 37 -24.71 -22.40 -7.03
N VAL A 38 -24.38 -22.20 -5.75
CA VAL A 38 -23.97 -20.90 -5.22
C VAL A 38 -22.64 -20.44 -5.83
N LEU A 39 -21.66 -21.35 -6.00
CA LEU A 39 -20.39 -21.02 -6.67
C LEU A 39 -20.63 -20.63 -8.14
N ALA A 40 -21.46 -21.37 -8.86
CA ALA A 40 -21.84 -21.04 -10.23
C ALA A 40 -22.53 -19.67 -10.32
N GLN A 41 -23.34 -19.31 -9.32
CA GLN A 41 -23.96 -17.98 -9.24
C GLN A 41 -22.91 -16.87 -9.03
N MET A 42 -21.90 -17.10 -8.18
CA MET A 42 -20.79 -16.16 -7.98
C MET A 42 -19.97 -15.97 -9.26
N GLU A 43 -19.74 -17.04 -10.03
CA GLU A 43 -19.03 -17.00 -11.31
C GLU A 43 -19.86 -16.36 -12.43
N GLY A 44 -21.18 -16.56 -12.42
CA GLY A 44 -22.11 -15.89 -13.32
C GLY A 44 -22.10 -14.38 -13.12
N LEU A 45 -22.18 -13.92 -11.86
CA LEU A 45 -22.10 -12.49 -11.53
C LEU A 45 -20.76 -11.87 -11.95
N ALA A 46 -19.66 -12.60 -11.85
CA ALA A 46 -18.35 -12.11 -12.31
C ALA A 46 -18.30 -11.89 -13.83
N SER A 47 -19.05 -12.70 -14.58
CA SER A 47 -19.14 -12.63 -16.04
C SER A 47 -20.08 -11.51 -16.52
N GLU A 48 -21.07 -11.16 -15.70
CA GLU A 48 -22.09 -10.15 -16.01
C GLU A 48 -21.70 -8.73 -15.59
N MET A 49 -20.87 -8.60 -14.55
CA MET A 49 -20.49 -7.30 -13.98
C MET A 49 -19.14 -6.82 -14.51
N ASP A 50 -18.96 -5.50 -14.59
CA ASP A 50 -17.73 -4.86 -15.08
C ASP A 50 -16.98 -4.01 -14.05
N ASP A 51 -17.49 -3.94 -12.83
CA ASP A 51 -16.87 -3.29 -11.68
C ASP A 51 -16.71 -4.26 -10.50
N LEU A 52 -15.48 -4.40 -10.02
CA LEU A 52 -15.09 -5.27 -8.91
C LEU A 52 -15.73 -4.82 -7.59
N ALA A 53 -15.88 -3.51 -7.36
CA ALA A 53 -16.46 -2.99 -6.13
C ALA A 53 -17.97 -3.29 -6.06
N ALA A 54 -18.69 -3.06 -7.17
CA ALA A 54 -20.08 -3.45 -7.32
C ALA A 54 -20.26 -4.98 -7.20
N TYR A 55 -19.37 -5.77 -7.82
CA TYR A 55 -19.38 -7.24 -7.75
C TYR A 55 -19.21 -7.74 -6.30
N SER A 56 -18.18 -7.29 -5.60
CA SER A 56 -17.92 -7.66 -4.20
C SER A 56 -19.08 -7.26 -3.28
N THR A 57 -19.63 -6.06 -3.46
CA THR A 57 -20.80 -5.58 -2.71
C THR A 57 -22.03 -6.44 -2.99
N ARG A 58 -22.23 -6.89 -4.24
CA ARG A 58 -23.35 -7.74 -4.62
C ARG A 58 -23.24 -9.13 -4.00
N LEU A 59 -22.05 -9.73 -4.01
CA LEU A 59 -21.79 -11.01 -3.34
C LEU A 59 -22.10 -10.96 -1.84
N ALA A 60 -21.71 -9.86 -1.19
CA ALA A 60 -21.96 -9.62 0.23
C ALA A 60 -23.46 -9.40 0.52
N ASN A 61 -24.14 -8.55 -0.25
CA ASN A 61 -25.57 -8.26 -0.08
C ASN A 61 -26.46 -9.48 -0.35
N ASP A 62 -26.12 -10.29 -1.35
CA ASP A 62 -26.85 -11.52 -1.67
C ASP A 62 -26.47 -12.68 -0.71
N GLY A 63 -25.52 -12.43 0.21
CA GLY A 63 -25.08 -13.35 1.26
C GLY A 63 -24.42 -14.60 0.70
N LEU A 64 -23.83 -14.53 -0.49
CA LEU A 64 -23.39 -15.69 -1.24
C LEU A 64 -22.20 -16.39 -0.56
N PHE A 65 -21.27 -15.64 0.04
CA PHE A 65 -20.16 -16.21 0.80
C PHE A 65 -20.65 -17.04 1.99
N THR A 66 -21.56 -16.48 2.78
CA THR A 66 -22.16 -17.16 3.94
C THR A 66 -22.93 -18.40 3.49
N LYS A 67 -23.72 -18.31 2.42
CA LYS A 67 -24.47 -19.46 1.88
C LYS A 67 -23.54 -20.56 1.39
N PHE A 68 -22.47 -20.22 0.67
CA PHE A 68 -21.47 -21.21 0.25
C PHE A 68 -20.86 -21.90 1.47
N SER A 69 -20.37 -21.14 2.45
CA SER A 69 -19.74 -21.69 3.65
C SER A 69 -20.71 -22.55 4.48
N GLU A 70 -21.99 -22.17 4.55
CA GLU A 70 -23.04 -22.94 5.20
C GLU A 70 -23.27 -24.29 4.51
N PHE A 71 -23.40 -24.29 3.18
CA PHE A 71 -23.59 -25.54 2.41
C PHE A 71 -22.33 -26.39 2.36
N TYR A 72 -21.13 -25.80 2.30
CA TYR A 72 -19.86 -26.51 2.41
C TYR A 72 -19.71 -27.16 3.80
N GLY A 73 -20.04 -26.44 4.88
CA GLY A 73 -20.07 -27.00 6.23
C GLY A 73 -21.08 -28.14 6.37
N ARG A 74 -22.26 -28.00 5.79
CA ARG A 74 -23.26 -29.08 5.72
C ARG A 74 -22.78 -30.25 4.90
N ALA A 75 -22.15 -30.03 3.75
CA ALA A 75 -21.58 -31.07 2.91
C ALA A 75 -20.56 -31.89 3.70
N LEU A 76 -19.62 -31.23 4.39
CA LEU A 76 -18.65 -31.86 5.29
C LEU A 76 -19.30 -32.65 6.43
N ALA A 77 -20.37 -32.10 7.02
CA ALA A 77 -21.14 -32.80 8.05
C ALA A 77 -21.86 -34.04 7.48
N SER A 78 -22.44 -33.95 6.29
CA SER A 78 -23.15 -35.07 5.63
C SER A 78 -22.21 -36.16 5.10
N GLY A 79 -21.01 -35.81 4.63
CA GLY A 79 -19.97 -36.81 4.30
C GLY A 79 -19.31 -37.43 5.53
N SER A 80 -19.58 -36.88 6.73
CA SER A 80 -19.21 -37.48 8.02
C SER A 80 -20.32 -38.37 8.60
N SER A 81 -21.49 -38.47 7.95
CA SER A 81 -22.65 -39.22 8.46
C SER A 81 -22.96 -40.50 7.68
N GLU A 82 -21.98 -41.40 7.56
CA GLU A 82 -22.27 -42.83 7.67
C GLU A 82 -22.03 -43.24 9.13
N ASN A 83 -23.10 -43.30 9.92
CA ASN A 83 -23.17 -43.84 11.29
C ASN A 83 -22.16 -43.28 12.31
N GLY A 84 -22.46 -42.11 12.87
CA GLY A 84 -21.91 -41.70 14.16
C GLY A 84 -22.51 -40.39 14.61
N GLU A 85 -23.08 -40.35 15.82
CA GLU A 85 -23.09 -39.10 16.58
C GLU A 85 -21.67 -38.54 16.50
N SER A 86 -21.49 -37.32 15.99
CA SER A 86 -20.18 -36.66 16.01
C SER A 86 -19.78 -36.50 17.47
N ASN A 87 -19.03 -37.46 18.00
CA ASN A 87 -18.58 -37.44 19.38
C ASN A 87 -17.64 -36.23 19.57
N ASP A 88 -17.73 -35.58 20.72
CA ASP A 88 -16.89 -34.43 21.09
C ASP A 88 -15.39 -34.73 20.90
N ASP A 89 -14.98 -36.00 21.08
CA ASP A 89 -13.62 -36.47 20.86
C ASP A 89 -13.15 -36.32 19.39
N ASP A 90 -14.03 -36.59 18.42
CA ASP A 90 -13.71 -36.47 17.00
C ASP A 90 -13.62 -34.99 16.58
N LEU A 91 -14.51 -34.16 17.12
CA LEU A 91 -14.46 -32.70 16.90
C LEU A 91 -13.18 -32.11 17.50
N MET A 92 -12.81 -32.55 18.70
CA MET A 92 -11.57 -32.15 19.35
C MET A 92 -10.35 -32.54 18.52
N ALA A 93 -10.28 -33.80 18.08
CA ALA A 93 -9.15 -34.30 17.30
C ALA A 93 -8.99 -33.54 15.96
N ARG A 94 -10.09 -33.26 15.26
CA ARG A 94 -10.09 -32.47 14.01
C ARG A 94 -9.64 -31.03 14.26
N THR A 95 -10.16 -30.41 15.31
CA THR A 95 -9.84 -29.01 15.66
C THR A 95 -8.38 -28.85 16.05
N LEU A 96 -7.88 -29.74 16.91
CA LEU A 96 -6.49 -29.71 17.34
C LEU A 96 -5.54 -29.92 16.16
N LYS A 97 -5.84 -30.89 15.29
CA LYS A 97 -5.04 -31.15 14.09
C LYS A 97 -4.95 -29.92 13.18
N ALA A 98 -6.06 -29.20 12.97
CA ALA A 98 -6.05 -27.99 12.15
C ALA A 98 -5.14 -26.89 12.72
N TYR A 99 -5.16 -26.68 14.05
CA TYR A 99 -4.26 -25.72 14.69
C TYR A 99 -2.80 -26.18 14.72
N GLU A 100 -2.54 -27.49 14.85
CA GLU A 100 -1.19 -28.05 14.76
C GLU A 100 -0.59 -27.91 13.36
N ASP A 101 -1.37 -28.24 12.33
CA ASP A 101 -0.96 -28.12 10.92
C ASP A 101 -0.69 -26.64 10.59
N SER A 102 -1.57 -25.72 11.04
CA SER A 102 -1.37 -24.27 10.92
C SER A 102 -0.09 -23.82 11.62
N LEU A 103 0.14 -24.25 12.86
CA LEU A 103 1.34 -23.90 13.63
C LEU A 103 2.63 -24.37 12.95
N VAL A 104 2.63 -25.57 12.35
CA VAL A 104 3.76 -26.08 11.57
C VAL A 104 4.03 -25.19 10.37
N GLU A 105 2.99 -24.76 9.66
CA GLU A 105 3.14 -23.88 8.50
C GLU A 105 3.63 -22.48 8.89
N LEU A 106 3.04 -21.87 9.93
CA LEU A 106 3.46 -20.56 10.42
C LEU A 106 4.92 -20.54 10.88
N LYS A 107 5.42 -21.64 11.46
CA LYS A 107 6.84 -21.77 11.85
C LYS A 107 7.81 -21.84 10.68
N LYS A 108 7.35 -22.16 9.46
CA LYS A 108 8.20 -22.18 8.26
C LYS A 108 8.45 -20.77 7.70
N ASN A 109 7.54 -19.82 7.97
CA ASN A 109 7.67 -18.45 7.49
C ASN A 109 8.05 -17.50 8.66
N PRO A 110 9.28 -16.96 8.68
CA PRO A 110 9.71 -15.99 9.69
C PRO A 110 8.82 -14.75 9.82
N GLU A 111 8.11 -14.34 8.76
CA GLU A 111 7.17 -13.20 8.81
C GLU A 111 5.99 -13.45 9.77
N HIS A 112 5.66 -14.71 10.04
CA HIS A 112 4.60 -15.10 10.95
C HIS A 112 5.08 -15.30 12.39
N ALA A 113 6.34 -15.02 12.71
CA ALA A 113 6.87 -15.21 14.07
C ALA A 113 6.03 -14.52 15.15
N HIS A 114 5.46 -13.35 14.83
CA HIS A 114 4.61 -12.57 15.73
C HIS A 114 3.23 -13.20 16.05
N ILE A 115 2.80 -14.24 15.33
CA ILE A 115 1.52 -14.96 15.56
C ILE A 115 1.71 -16.41 16.04
N VAL A 116 2.91 -16.98 15.90
CA VAL A 116 3.22 -18.37 16.31
C VAL A 116 2.86 -18.65 17.77
N GLY A 117 3.20 -17.74 18.69
CA GLY A 117 2.95 -17.92 20.13
C GLY A 117 1.46 -18.02 20.47
N VAL A 118 0.59 -17.40 19.67
CA VAL A 118 -0.85 -17.36 19.89
C VAL A 118 -1.50 -18.67 19.47
N VAL A 119 -1.12 -19.18 18.29
CA VAL A 119 -1.58 -20.50 17.82
C VAL A 119 -1.04 -21.60 18.73
N GLN A 120 0.21 -21.50 19.20
CA GLN A 120 0.79 -22.43 20.16
C GLN A 120 -0.04 -22.51 21.44
N ARG A 121 -0.51 -21.38 21.98
CA ARG A 121 -1.36 -21.34 23.18
C ARG A 121 -2.67 -22.12 23.00
N VAL A 122 -3.29 -22.05 21.82
CA VAL A 122 -4.53 -22.79 21.51
C VAL A 122 -4.24 -24.29 21.39
N VAL A 123 -3.13 -24.67 20.74
CA VAL A 123 -2.68 -26.07 20.65
C VAL A 123 -2.40 -26.65 22.04
N ASP A 124 -1.70 -25.91 22.91
CA ASP A 124 -1.36 -26.34 24.26
C ASP A 124 -2.61 -26.53 25.12
N LEU A 125 -3.58 -25.61 25.00
CA LEU A 125 -4.89 -25.76 25.65
C LEU A 125 -5.62 -27.00 25.15
N GLY A 126 -5.58 -27.27 23.85
CA GLY A 126 -6.22 -28.46 23.28
C GLY A 126 -5.55 -29.77 23.69
N LYS A 127 -4.23 -29.76 23.94
CA LYS A 127 -3.48 -30.92 24.44
C LYS A 127 -3.64 -31.19 25.94
N SER A 128 -4.31 -30.31 26.67
CA SER A 128 -4.43 -30.43 28.13
C SER A 128 -5.41 -31.51 28.62
N GLY A 129 -6.06 -32.23 27.69
CA GLY A 129 -6.99 -33.34 28.02
C GLY A 129 -8.40 -32.88 28.38
N LEU A 130 -8.80 -31.67 27.98
CA LEU A 130 -10.15 -31.14 28.14
C LEU A 130 -11.11 -31.77 27.12
N SER A 131 -12.39 -31.90 27.48
CA SER A 131 -13.43 -32.20 26.49
C SER A 131 -13.64 -31.01 25.56
N TYR A 132 -14.14 -31.27 24.35
CA TYR A 132 -14.33 -30.23 23.32
C TYR A 132 -15.12 -29.00 23.81
N PRO A 133 -16.26 -29.13 24.51
CA PRO A 133 -16.99 -27.96 25.01
C PRO A 133 -16.21 -27.17 26.07
N VAL A 134 -15.40 -27.85 26.89
CA VAL A 134 -14.58 -27.20 27.92
C VAL A 134 -13.36 -26.51 27.30
N PHE A 135 -12.77 -27.09 26.24
CA PHE A 135 -11.75 -26.45 25.43
C PHE A 135 -12.25 -25.15 24.82
N LEU A 136 -13.41 -25.18 24.12
CA LEU A 136 -13.98 -23.98 23.49
C LEU A 136 -14.24 -22.88 24.52
N ARG A 137 -14.88 -23.23 25.64
CA ARG A 137 -15.16 -22.28 26.73
C ARG A 137 -13.86 -21.69 27.30
N LYS A 138 -12.85 -22.52 27.61
CA LYS A 138 -11.57 -22.03 28.13
C LYS A 138 -10.81 -21.18 27.11
N ALA A 139 -10.87 -21.52 25.83
CA ALA A 139 -10.23 -20.75 24.77
C ALA A 139 -10.83 -19.34 24.65
N GLU A 140 -12.14 -19.18 24.89
CA GLU A 140 -12.79 -17.87 25.01
C GLU A 140 -12.46 -17.17 26.33
N GLU A 141 -12.67 -17.84 27.47
CA GLU A 141 -12.48 -17.27 28.82
C GLU A 141 -11.04 -16.80 29.07
N GLU A 142 -10.05 -17.49 28.48
CA GLU A 142 -8.64 -17.13 28.60
C GLU A 142 -8.15 -16.21 27.46
N GLY A 143 -9.03 -15.86 26.51
CA GLY A 143 -8.75 -14.95 25.41
C GLY A 143 -7.87 -15.53 24.29
N ALA A 144 -7.72 -16.85 24.22
CA ALA A 144 -6.90 -17.51 23.20
C ALA A 144 -7.50 -17.33 21.79
N PHE A 145 -8.82 -17.42 21.65
CA PHE A 145 -9.51 -17.13 20.38
C PHE A 145 -9.53 -15.64 20.04
N LEU A 146 -9.59 -14.76 21.04
CA LEU A 146 -9.42 -13.33 20.79
C LEU A 146 -8.02 -13.05 20.26
N GLY A 147 -6.99 -13.71 20.78
CA GLY A 147 -5.63 -13.65 20.23
C GLY A 147 -5.60 -14.02 18.75
N LEU A 148 -6.19 -15.16 18.36
CA LEU A 148 -6.23 -15.60 16.95
C LEU A 148 -6.93 -14.59 16.03
N ASN A 149 -8.01 -13.97 16.53
CA ASN A 149 -8.81 -13.03 15.76
C ASN A 149 -8.26 -11.60 15.83
N SER A 150 -7.42 -11.30 16.82
CA SER A 150 -6.80 -9.99 17.01
C SER A 150 -5.86 -9.71 15.85
N PRO A 151 -5.95 -8.53 15.24
CA PRO A 151 -4.89 -8.09 14.35
C PRO A 151 -3.66 -7.97 15.25
N HIS A 152 -2.68 -8.85 15.04
CA HIS A 152 -1.35 -8.72 15.62
C HIS A 152 -0.61 -7.56 14.95
N ALA A 153 -1.27 -6.41 14.89
CA ALA A 153 -0.92 -5.26 14.09
C ALA A 153 0.21 -4.46 14.74
N GLY A 154 0.48 -4.60 16.04
CA GLY A 154 1.57 -3.87 16.70
C GLY A 154 2.90 -3.93 15.93
N PRO A 155 3.42 -5.14 15.64
CA PRO A 155 4.61 -5.32 14.82
C PRO A 155 4.49 -4.77 13.39
N VAL A 156 3.33 -4.92 12.74
CA VAL A 156 3.08 -4.40 11.39
C VAL A 156 3.09 -2.87 11.36
N ILE A 157 2.39 -2.22 12.30
CA ILE A 157 2.36 -0.76 12.45
C ILE A 157 3.75 -0.23 12.76
N ALA A 158 4.50 -0.91 13.64
CA ALA A 158 5.88 -0.54 13.94
C ALA A 158 6.78 -0.63 12.70
N TYR A 159 6.56 -1.65 11.87
CA TYR A 159 7.26 -1.81 10.60
C TYR A 159 6.86 -0.75 9.57
N ASP A 160 5.58 -0.36 9.50
CA ASP A 160 5.11 0.72 8.63
C ASP A 160 5.75 2.06 9.03
N ILE A 161 5.87 2.34 10.32
CA ILE A 161 6.59 3.52 10.83
C ILE A 161 8.06 3.46 10.43
N TYR A 162 8.72 2.31 10.61
CA TYR A 162 10.10 2.10 10.18
C TYR A 162 10.25 2.34 8.67
N CYS A 163 9.35 1.80 7.86
CA CYS A 163 9.35 1.99 6.40
C CYS A 163 9.19 3.46 6.06
N ALA A 164 8.25 4.17 6.68
CA ALA A 164 8.04 5.59 6.43
C ALA A 164 9.27 6.44 6.78
N GLN A 165 9.94 6.13 7.89
CA GLN A 165 11.20 6.78 8.27
C GLN A 165 12.33 6.48 7.27
N LYS A 166 12.47 5.22 6.85
CA LYS A 166 13.52 4.79 5.90
C LYS A 166 13.32 5.39 4.52
N MET A 167 12.10 5.35 4.02
CA MET A 167 11.70 5.90 2.72
C MET A 167 11.55 7.42 2.75
N ARG A 168 11.67 8.05 3.92
CA ARG A 168 11.56 9.49 4.14
C ARG A 168 10.18 10.07 3.76
N THR A 169 9.11 9.29 3.91
CA THR A 169 7.71 9.72 3.74
C THR A 169 7.16 10.32 5.04
N VAL A 170 7.74 11.46 5.43
CA VAL A 170 7.52 12.11 6.71
C VAL A 170 6.06 12.53 6.94
N GLU A 171 5.34 12.84 5.86
CA GLU A 171 3.94 13.22 5.87
C GLU A 171 3.02 12.11 6.39
N ARG A 172 3.45 10.83 6.26
CA ARG A 172 2.68 9.67 6.73
C ARG A 172 2.89 9.38 8.22
N LEU A 173 3.96 9.89 8.82
CA LEU A 173 4.33 9.57 10.20
C LEU A 173 3.26 9.95 11.23
N PRO A 174 2.60 11.12 11.17
CA PRO A 174 1.55 11.47 12.13
C PRO A 174 0.40 10.45 12.17
N MET A 175 -0.08 10.04 10.99
CA MET A 175 -1.14 9.04 10.87
C MET A 175 -0.72 7.69 11.45
N LEU A 176 0.48 7.19 11.09
CA LEU A 176 0.98 5.90 11.57
C LEU A 176 1.22 5.89 13.09
N GLN A 177 1.73 7.00 13.64
CA GLN A 177 1.92 7.17 15.07
C GLN A 177 0.58 7.21 15.83
N GLU A 178 -0.44 7.84 15.26
CA GLU A 178 -1.79 7.86 15.83
C GLU A 178 -2.44 6.46 15.82
N ILE A 179 -2.29 5.70 14.72
CA ILE A 179 -2.71 4.30 14.65
C ILE A 179 -2.00 3.46 15.72
N GLN A 180 -0.70 3.64 15.91
CA GLN A 180 0.06 2.92 16.94
C GLN A 180 -0.41 3.29 18.35
N ALA A 181 -0.62 4.58 18.63
CA ALA A 181 -1.13 5.05 19.92
C ALA A 181 -2.52 4.45 20.20
N LYS A 182 -3.38 4.40 19.18
CA LYS A 182 -4.72 3.83 19.32
C LYS A 182 -4.70 2.32 19.56
N TRP A 183 -3.83 1.59 18.86
CA TRP A 183 -3.62 0.17 19.10
C TRP A 183 -3.16 -0.09 20.54
N ASN A 184 -2.17 0.66 21.03
CA ASN A 184 -1.67 0.57 22.40
C ASN A 184 -2.77 0.84 23.45
N GLU A 185 -3.64 1.83 23.20
CA GLU A 185 -4.79 2.14 24.07
C GLU A 185 -5.76 0.96 24.16
N LEU A 186 -6.09 0.32 23.03
CA LEU A 186 -7.02 -0.81 22.99
C LEU A 186 -6.43 -2.07 23.63
N VAL A 187 -5.13 -2.33 23.41
CA VAL A 187 -4.40 -3.41 24.08
C VAL A 187 -4.41 -3.21 25.60
N ALA A 188 -4.14 -1.99 26.08
CA ALA A 188 -4.12 -1.68 27.51
C ALA A 188 -5.49 -1.83 28.20
N LYS A 189 -6.59 -1.67 27.47
CA LYS A 189 -7.96 -1.90 27.96
C LYS A 189 -8.36 -3.38 27.97
N SER A 190 -7.66 -4.21 27.21
CA SER A 190 -8.00 -5.63 27.05
C SER A 190 -7.51 -6.45 28.24
N ALA A 191 -8.39 -7.27 28.80
CA ALA A 191 -8.03 -8.24 29.83
C ALA A 191 -7.05 -9.32 29.34
N PHE A 192 -6.92 -9.47 28.02
CA PHE A 192 -6.13 -10.54 27.39
C PHE A 192 -4.87 -10.05 26.69
N GLY A 193 -4.61 -8.74 26.71
CA GLY A 193 -3.45 -8.14 26.02
C GLY A 193 -3.60 -8.07 24.49
N TYR A 194 -4.82 -8.18 23.98
CA TYR A 194 -5.13 -8.08 22.55
C TYR A 194 -6.19 -7.02 22.29
N ALA A 195 -5.96 -6.15 21.31
CA ALA A 195 -6.98 -5.19 20.89
C ALA A 195 -8.21 -5.93 20.34
N ASN A 196 -9.41 -5.41 20.62
CA ASN A 196 -10.60 -5.94 19.96
C ASN A 196 -10.48 -5.70 18.44
N PRO A 197 -10.61 -6.74 17.59
CA PRO A 197 -10.37 -6.62 16.15
C PRO A 197 -11.26 -5.58 15.47
N LEU A 198 -12.56 -5.60 15.79
CA LEU A 198 -13.54 -4.70 15.19
C LEU A 198 -13.32 -3.26 15.67
N GLU A 199 -13.08 -3.07 16.97
CA GLU A 199 -12.84 -1.74 17.52
C GLU A 199 -11.56 -1.12 16.95
N PHE A 200 -10.49 -1.91 16.83
CA PHE A 200 -9.24 -1.44 16.23
C PHE A 200 -9.41 -1.11 14.76
N GLU A 201 -10.06 -1.96 13.97
CA GLU A 201 -10.23 -1.72 12.53
C GLU A 201 -11.08 -0.48 12.25
N LEU A 202 -12.18 -0.28 13.00
CA LEU A 202 -12.99 0.93 12.89
C LEU A 202 -12.20 2.19 13.27
N ALA A 203 -11.38 2.10 14.32
CA ALA A 203 -10.55 3.23 14.75
C ALA A 203 -9.44 3.54 13.73
N ARG A 204 -8.79 2.52 13.17
CA ARG A 204 -7.77 2.64 12.12
C ARG A 204 -8.34 3.32 10.89
N GLN A 205 -9.46 2.82 10.36
CA GLN A 205 -10.11 3.39 9.17
C GLN A 205 -10.51 4.86 9.39
N ARG A 206 -11.00 5.17 10.59
CA ARG A 206 -11.33 6.56 10.94
C ARG A 206 -10.09 7.45 10.93
N ILE A 207 -8.98 7.02 11.54
CA ILE A 207 -7.72 7.78 11.53
C ILE A 207 -7.23 7.95 10.08
N GLU A 208 -7.24 6.89 9.28
CA GLU A 208 -6.84 6.95 7.87
C GLU A 208 -7.69 7.97 7.08
N TRP A 209 -9.01 7.96 7.25
CA TRP A 209 -9.90 8.95 6.64
C TRP A 209 -9.69 10.38 7.14
N GLU A 210 -9.35 10.57 8.41
CA GLU A 210 -9.06 11.90 8.97
C GLU A 210 -7.78 12.50 8.37
N HIS A 211 -6.77 11.67 8.08
CA HIS A 211 -5.49 12.10 7.50
C HIS A 211 -5.46 12.13 5.97
N GLU A 212 -6.27 11.31 5.29
CA GLU A 212 -6.29 11.15 3.83
C GLU A 212 -6.34 12.49 3.06
N PRO A 213 -7.20 13.47 3.41
CA PRO A 213 -7.24 14.75 2.71
C PRO A 213 -5.90 15.52 2.77
N SER A 214 -5.22 15.49 3.91
CA SER A 214 -3.92 16.15 4.07
C SER A 214 -2.81 15.45 3.27
N LEU A 215 -2.81 14.12 3.23
CA LEU A 215 -1.84 13.34 2.45
C LEU A 215 -2.03 13.56 0.93
N ILE A 216 -3.28 13.56 0.47
CA ILE A 216 -3.61 13.87 -0.92
C ILE A 216 -3.18 15.30 -1.26
N ARG A 217 -3.46 16.27 -0.38
CA ARG A 217 -3.04 17.66 -0.59
C ARG A 217 -1.52 17.80 -0.61
N TRP A 218 -0.81 17.12 0.29
CA TRP A 218 0.66 17.10 0.35
C TRP A 218 1.25 16.62 -0.98
N SER A 219 0.87 15.41 -1.39
CA SER A 219 1.31 14.80 -2.66
C SER A 219 0.95 15.69 -3.85
N ALA A 220 -0.25 16.28 -3.83
CA ALA A 220 -0.67 17.18 -4.89
C ALA A 220 0.27 18.39 -4.99
N ILE A 221 0.47 19.13 -3.90
CA ILE A 221 1.34 20.30 -3.86
C ILE A 221 2.75 19.94 -4.35
N GLU A 222 3.31 18.84 -3.83
CA GLU A 222 4.66 18.37 -4.16
C GLU A 222 4.86 18.15 -5.67
N THR A 223 4.02 17.32 -6.29
CA THR A 223 4.12 17.05 -7.72
C THR A 223 3.93 18.30 -8.58
N ARG A 224 3.12 19.28 -8.14
CA ARG A 224 2.89 20.49 -8.93
C ARG A 224 4.09 21.43 -8.87
N TRP A 225 4.66 21.69 -7.70
CA TRP A 225 5.82 22.57 -7.62
C TRP A 225 7.06 21.93 -8.25
N GLU A 226 7.24 20.61 -8.15
CA GLU A 226 8.33 19.90 -8.82
C GLU A 226 8.28 20.13 -10.33
N ARG A 227 7.08 20.03 -10.91
CA ARG A 227 6.87 20.30 -12.32
C ARG A 227 7.15 21.76 -12.71
N LEU A 228 6.83 22.72 -11.84
CA LEU A 228 7.13 24.13 -12.10
C LEU A 228 8.66 24.37 -12.15
N ILE A 229 9.41 23.77 -11.21
CA ILE A 229 10.88 23.83 -11.19
C ILE A 229 11.45 23.16 -12.45
N GLU A 230 11.01 21.95 -12.79
CA GLU A 230 11.45 21.22 -14.00
C GLU A 230 11.23 22.05 -15.27
N MET A 231 10.06 22.66 -15.43
CA MET A 231 9.76 23.49 -16.60
C MET A 231 10.64 24.72 -16.71
N MET A 232 11.01 25.32 -15.58
CA MET A 232 11.96 26.42 -15.54
C MET A 232 13.39 25.97 -15.87
N VAL A 233 13.83 24.82 -15.36
CA VAL A 233 15.14 24.25 -15.71
C VAL A 233 15.21 23.96 -17.20
N ASP A 234 14.21 23.26 -17.75
CA ASP A 234 14.13 22.98 -19.18
C ASP A 234 14.12 24.25 -20.02
N TRP A 235 13.38 25.27 -19.58
CA TRP A 235 13.34 26.54 -20.30
C TRP A 235 14.72 27.21 -20.34
N VAL A 236 15.42 27.34 -19.21
CA VAL A 236 16.77 27.91 -19.18
C VAL A 236 17.76 27.09 -20.01
N ASP A 237 17.77 25.77 -19.78
CA ASP A 237 18.69 24.85 -20.43
C ASP A 237 18.49 24.81 -21.95
N SER A 238 17.26 25.01 -22.44
CA SER A 238 16.97 25.03 -23.88
C SER A 238 17.72 26.13 -24.66
N PHE A 239 18.25 27.16 -23.98
CA PHE A 239 19.06 28.21 -24.62
C PHE A 239 20.57 27.95 -24.62
N THR A 240 21.00 26.85 -24.00
CA THR A 240 22.42 26.50 -23.86
C THR A 240 22.98 25.79 -25.09
N SER A 241 24.31 25.75 -25.19
CA SER A 241 25.02 25.03 -26.24
C SER A 241 24.90 23.50 -26.12
N PHE A 242 24.57 22.96 -24.94
CA PHE A 242 24.43 21.51 -24.74
C PHE A 242 23.02 20.99 -25.08
N ALA A 243 21.98 21.84 -25.05
CA ALA A 243 20.61 21.44 -25.35
C ALA A 243 20.45 20.58 -26.61
N PRO A 244 21.15 20.86 -27.73
CA PRO A 244 21.00 20.07 -28.94
C PRO A 244 21.59 18.65 -28.89
N TYR A 245 22.21 18.27 -27.77
CA TYR A 245 22.77 16.94 -27.51
C TYR A 245 22.13 16.27 -26.27
N ASP A 246 21.22 16.97 -25.59
CA ASP A 246 20.56 16.48 -24.38
C ASP A 246 19.33 15.64 -24.74
N SER A 247 19.19 14.49 -24.04
CA SER A 247 18.11 13.52 -24.25
C SER A 247 16.71 14.10 -24.11
N ARG A 248 16.53 15.23 -23.44
CA ARG A 248 15.23 15.92 -23.31
C ARG A 248 14.69 16.41 -24.65
N TRP A 249 15.57 16.77 -25.58
CA TRP A 249 15.16 17.35 -26.88
C TRP A 249 15.60 16.55 -28.10
N VAL A 250 16.65 15.73 -27.97
CA VAL A 250 17.18 14.93 -29.08
C VAL A 250 16.09 14.03 -29.65
N ASP A 251 15.87 14.16 -30.96
CA ASP A 251 14.95 13.29 -31.70
C ASP A 251 15.47 11.84 -31.67
N PRO A 252 14.67 10.85 -31.24
CA PRO A 252 15.10 9.45 -31.19
C PRO A 252 15.55 8.88 -32.55
N GLY A 253 15.05 9.46 -33.66
CA GLY A 253 15.46 9.12 -35.02
C GLY A 253 16.73 9.84 -35.50
N GLY A 254 17.38 10.63 -34.65
CA GLY A 254 18.60 11.39 -34.96
C GLY A 254 18.38 12.63 -35.82
N SER A 255 17.13 13.08 -36.04
CA SER A 255 16.86 14.25 -36.87
C SER A 255 17.25 15.55 -36.15
N ARG A 256 18.28 16.24 -36.70
CA ARG A 256 18.70 17.54 -36.18
C ARG A 256 17.61 18.60 -36.28
N ALA A 257 16.86 18.63 -37.38
CA ALA A 257 15.79 19.61 -37.57
C ALA A 257 14.71 19.47 -36.49
N LYS A 258 14.25 18.24 -36.22
CA LYS A 258 13.27 17.95 -35.16
C LYS A 258 13.81 18.26 -33.76
N THR A 259 15.09 18.00 -33.52
CA THR A 259 15.75 18.36 -32.25
C THR A 259 15.68 19.88 -32.03
N MET A 260 15.99 20.68 -33.06
CA MET A 260 15.90 22.14 -32.96
C MET A 260 14.46 22.62 -32.79
N GLU A 261 13.49 21.98 -33.43
CA GLU A 261 12.06 22.26 -33.24
C GLU A 261 11.60 21.97 -31.80
N ASN A 262 12.04 20.86 -31.20
CA ASN A 262 11.74 20.53 -29.79
C ASN A 262 12.32 21.58 -28.83
N ILE A 263 13.54 22.05 -29.09
CA ILE A 263 14.19 23.12 -28.33
C ILE A 263 13.37 24.41 -28.46
N GLN A 264 13.06 24.83 -29.69
CA GLN A 264 12.29 26.04 -29.96
C GLN A 264 10.91 25.98 -29.30
N ARG A 265 10.22 24.84 -29.37
CA ARG A 265 8.94 24.63 -28.68
C ARG A 265 9.07 24.83 -27.17
N THR A 266 10.17 24.40 -26.56
CA THR A 266 10.44 24.61 -25.13
C THR A 266 10.63 26.10 -24.84
N GLN A 267 11.48 26.77 -25.62
CA GLN A 267 11.76 28.21 -25.49
C GLN A 267 10.49 29.07 -25.60
N GLU A 268 9.62 28.75 -26.56
CA GLU A 268 8.42 29.54 -26.88
C GLU A 268 7.22 29.17 -26.00
N CYS A 269 7.00 27.88 -25.71
CA CYS A 269 5.79 27.41 -25.04
C CYS A 269 5.93 27.32 -23.51
N ASN A 270 7.11 27.03 -22.96
CA ASN A 270 7.23 26.83 -21.52
C ASN A 270 6.83 28.06 -20.70
N PRO A 271 7.12 29.32 -21.07
CA PRO A 271 6.66 30.47 -20.31
C PRO A 271 5.13 30.53 -20.18
N GLY A 272 4.41 30.31 -21.27
CA GLY A 272 2.94 30.28 -21.25
C GLY A 272 2.39 29.09 -20.45
N ARG A 273 3.00 27.91 -20.61
CA ARG A 273 2.60 26.71 -19.84
C ARG A 273 2.90 26.86 -18.35
N LEU A 274 4.00 27.52 -17.99
CA LEU A 274 4.38 27.81 -16.61
C LEU A 274 3.31 28.68 -15.99
N LYS A 275 2.97 29.81 -16.64
CA LYS A 275 1.96 30.73 -16.14
C LYS A 275 0.61 30.05 -15.87
N VAL A 276 0.13 29.22 -16.79
CA VAL A 276 -1.12 28.45 -16.59
C VAL A 276 -1.03 27.53 -15.38
N ARG A 277 0.12 26.87 -15.17
CA ARG A 277 0.31 25.97 -14.02
C ARG A 277 0.44 26.73 -12.71
N GLU A 278 1.04 27.91 -12.72
CA GLU A 278 1.10 28.79 -11.55
C GLU A 278 -0.28 29.29 -11.17
N ASP A 279 -1.11 29.67 -12.15
CA ASP A 279 -2.48 30.09 -11.90
C ASP A 279 -3.30 28.95 -11.26
N ILE A 280 -3.13 27.71 -11.74
CA ILE A 280 -3.73 26.51 -11.10
C ILE A 280 -3.17 26.29 -9.70
N PHE A 281 -1.85 26.44 -9.51
CA PHE A 281 -1.21 26.24 -8.21
C PHE A 281 -1.71 27.25 -7.16
N ALA A 282 -1.85 28.51 -7.59
CA ALA A 282 -2.44 29.59 -6.81
C ALA A 282 -3.92 29.34 -6.51
N GLU A 283 -4.72 28.96 -7.51
CA GLU A 283 -6.17 28.73 -7.37
C GLU A 283 -6.48 27.59 -6.39
N TYR A 284 -5.78 26.46 -6.52
CA TYR A 284 -6.08 25.26 -5.73
C TYR A 284 -5.43 25.26 -4.34
N PHE A 285 -4.24 25.85 -4.20
CA PHE A 285 -3.46 25.74 -2.97
C PHE A 285 -3.22 27.08 -2.27
N GLY A 286 -3.49 28.20 -2.93
CA GLY A 286 -3.17 29.54 -2.41
C GLY A 286 -1.67 29.82 -2.38
N LEU A 287 -0.88 29.10 -3.17
CA LEU A 287 0.58 29.19 -3.19
C LEU A 287 1.06 29.81 -4.50
N GLN A 288 2.01 30.74 -4.40
CA GLN A 288 2.73 31.36 -5.51
C GLN A 288 4.11 30.70 -5.69
N TRP A 289 4.81 31.08 -6.77
CA TRP A 289 6.16 30.60 -7.07
C TRP A 289 7.12 30.73 -5.88
N ASP A 290 7.17 31.90 -5.24
CA ASP A 290 8.10 32.14 -4.13
C ASP A 290 7.73 31.36 -2.87
N ASP A 291 6.45 31.02 -2.68
CA ASP A 291 5.98 30.26 -1.53
C ASP A 291 6.51 28.82 -1.54
N ILE A 292 6.75 28.26 -2.73
CA ILE A 292 7.31 26.90 -2.93
C ILE A 292 8.54 26.70 -2.04
N PHE A 293 9.48 27.64 -2.07
CA PHE A 293 10.80 27.49 -1.44
C PHE A 293 10.77 27.61 0.09
N THR A 294 9.62 27.94 0.66
CA THR A 294 9.40 27.99 2.12
C THR A 294 8.32 27.03 2.60
N HIS A 295 7.56 26.43 1.68
CA HIS A 295 6.49 25.50 1.97
C HIS A 295 7.02 24.19 2.59
N GLU A 296 6.23 23.59 3.48
CA GLU A 296 6.60 22.39 4.23
C GLU A 296 6.97 21.20 3.32
N THR A 297 6.26 21.01 2.22
CA THR A 297 6.54 19.93 1.24
C THR A 297 7.92 20.07 0.59
N TYR A 298 8.32 21.30 0.23
CA TYR A 298 9.64 21.57 -0.34
C TYR A 298 10.74 21.43 0.73
N ARG A 299 10.49 21.95 1.93
CA ARG A 299 11.43 21.82 3.05
C ARG A 299 11.68 20.36 3.41
N ALA A 300 10.62 19.54 3.46
CA ALA A 300 10.73 18.12 3.71
C ALA A 300 11.59 17.43 2.64
N GLN A 301 11.40 17.75 1.35
CA GLN A 301 12.23 17.24 0.25
C GLN A 301 13.71 17.64 0.35
N ILE A 302 14.00 18.85 0.82
CA ILE A 302 15.39 19.31 1.06
C ILE A 302 16.00 18.62 2.29
N GLU A 303 15.29 18.62 3.41
CA GLU A 303 15.76 18.02 4.68
C GLU A 303 15.96 16.50 4.53
N SER A 304 15.10 15.85 3.74
CA SER A 304 15.20 14.45 3.37
C SER A 304 16.12 14.19 2.17
N LYS A 305 16.76 15.20 1.57
CA LYS A 305 17.66 15.06 0.40
C LYS A 305 17.02 14.31 -0.78
N MET A 306 15.70 14.38 -0.90
CA MET A 306 14.93 13.69 -1.94
C MET A 306 14.71 14.55 -3.18
N LEU A 307 15.03 15.85 -3.13
CA LEU A 307 14.99 16.72 -4.30
C LEU A 307 16.11 16.36 -5.29
N TRP A 308 15.72 16.08 -6.54
CA TRP A 308 16.67 15.71 -7.61
C TRP A 308 17.64 16.84 -7.97
N TYR A 309 17.12 18.06 -8.13
CA TYR A 309 17.90 19.22 -8.57
C TYR A 309 18.81 19.74 -7.46
N SER A 310 20.04 20.12 -7.82
CA SER A 310 20.98 20.74 -6.88
C SER A 310 20.54 22.13 -6.42
N ASP A 311 21.07 22.57 -5.29
CA ASP A 311 20.84 23.93 -4.78
C ASP A 311 21.29 25.00 -5.79
N GLU A 312 22.38 24.74 -6.55
CA GLU A 312 22.85 25.61 -7.64
C GLU A 312 21.82 25.71 -8.78
N SER A 313 21.25 24.58 -9.21
CA SER A 313 20.22 24.54 -10.25
C SER A 313 18.95 25.25 -9.82
N VAL A 314 18.49 25.01 -8.58
CA VAL A 314 17.31 25.67 -8.03
C VAL A 314 17.53 27.18 -7.91
N ALA A 315 18.69 27.62 -7.41
CA ALA A 315 19.03 29.03 -7.31
C ALA A 315 19.06 29.72 -8.68
N LEU A 316 19.60 29.05 -9.71
CA LEU A 316 19.61 29.57 -11.08
C LEU A 316 18.19 29.78 -11.63
N VAL A 317 17.30 28.81 -11.47
CA VAL A 317 15.93 28.97 -12.01
C VAL A 317 15.10 30.00 -11.25
N ARG A 318 15.34 30.16 -9.94
CA ARG A 318 14.72 31.24 -9.16
C ARG A 318 15.15 32.62 -9.65
N ASP A 319 16.43 32.77 -9.95
CA ASP A 319 17.01 34.02 -10.49
C ASP A 319 16.51 34.31 -11.92
N ALA A 320 16.37 33.28 -12.74
CA ALA A 320 15.88 33.40 -14.12
C ALA A 320 14.36 33.57 -14.23
N TYR A 321 13.58 33.20 -13.21
CA TYR A 321 12.11 33.17 -13.22
C TYR A 321 11.46 34.48 -13.71
N PRO A 322 11.87 35.69 -13.26
CA PRO A 322 11.26 36.94 -13.73
C PRO A 322 11.39 37.19 -15.24
N LEU A 323 12.29 36.49 -15.93
CA LEU A 323 12.51 36.60 -17.37
C LEU A 323 11.70 35.57 -18.18
N CYS A 324 11.10 34.58 -17.51
CA CYS A 324 10.34 33.50 -18.11
C CYS A 324 8.91 33.96 -18.44
N GLN A 325 8.81 34.82 -19.46
CA GLN A 325 7.55 35.30 -20.02
C GLN A 325 7.49 34.99 -21.53
N PRO A 326 6.30 34.95 -22.16
CA PRO A 326 6.21 34.70 -23.61
C PRO A 326 7.10 35.66 -24.42
N GLY A 327 7.98 35.12 -25.26
CA GLY A 327 8.98 35.88 -26.02
C GLY A 327 10.20 36.34 -25.19
N GLY A 328 10.22 36.06 -23.90
CA GLY A 328 11.35 36.30 -22.99
C GLY A 328 12.51 35.32 -23.23
N ARG A 329 13.66 35.67 -22.66
CA ARG A 329 14.90 34.90 -22.78
C ARG A 329 15.75 35.03 -21.52
N PRO A 330 16.45 33.97 -21.08
CA PRO A 330 17.46 34.08 -20.03
C PRO A 330 18.60 35.02 -20.47
N THR A 331 19.28 35.67 -19.52
CA THR A 331 20.46 36.48 -19.81
C THR A 331 21.63 35.58 -20.25
N ALA A 332 22.65 36.19 -20.85
CA ALA A 332 23.90 35.49 -21.16
C ALA A 332 24.57 34.90 -19.90
N GLU A 333 24.39 35.55 -18.74
CA GLU A 333 24.88 35.05 -17.46
C GLU A 333 24.13 33.80 -17.00
N HIS A 334 22.79 33.79 -17.10
CA HIS A 334 22.00 32.59 -16.79
C HIS A 334 22.37 31.41 -17.67
N ILE A 335 22.53 31.63 -18.98
CA ILE A 335 22.94 30.60 -19.94
C ILE A 335 24.31 30.05 -19.58
N LYS A 336 25.29 30.93 -19.32
CA LYS A 336 26.64 30.50 -18.93
C LYS A 336 26.63 29.71 -17.62
N ARG A 337 25.88 30.14 -16.61
CA ARG A 337 25.73 29.40 -15.34
C ARG A 337 25.13 28.01 -15.56
N ALA A 338 24.09 27.90 -16.40
CA ALA A 338 23.51 26.60 -16.76
C ALA A 338 24.55 25.68 -17.43
N GLU A 339 25.32 26.20 -18.39
CA GLU A 339 26.39 25.47 -19.06
C GLU A 339 27.49 25.01 -18.08
N ASP A 340 27.92 25.88 -17.17
CA ASP A 340 28.93 25.58 -16.15
C ASP A 340 28.44 24.50 -15.15
N ILE A 341 27.16 24.54 -14.76
CA ILE A 341 26.53 23.51 -13.90
C ILE A 341 26.47 22.17 -14.65
N HIS A 342 26.00 22.18 -15.91
CA HIS A 342 25.88 20.98 -16.72
C HIS A 342 27.25 20.34 -17.01
N ALA A 343 28.23 21.13 -17.44
CA ALA A 343 29.58 20.66 -17.76
C ALA A 343 30.27 20.00 -16.55
N GLY A 344 30.01 20.50 -15.35
CA GLY A 344 30.52 19.89 -14.12
C GLY A 344 29.61 18.81 -13.52
N GLN A 345 28.53 18.42 -14.19
CA GLN A 345 27.55 17.44 -13.73
C GLN A 345 26.93 17.77 -12.35
N ARG A 346 26.88 19.07 -12.00
CA ARG A 346 26.38 19.58 -10.71
C ARG A 346 24.89 19.89 -10.71
N PHE A 347 24.16 19.49 -11.75
CA PHE A 347 22.72 19.76 -11.87
C PHE A 347 21.87 18.87 -10.96
N LYS A 348 22.41 17.71 -10.55
CA LYS A 348 21.80 16.84 -9.55
C LYS A 348 22.45 17.03 -8.19
N ARG A 349 21.69 16.82 -7.11
CA ARG A 349 22.27 16.70 -5.77
C ARG A 349 23.20 15.49 -5.71
N SER A 350 24.38 15.67 -5.14
CA SER A 350 25.35 14.59 -4.90
C SER A 350 25.03 13.79 -3.63
N ASP A 351 24.18 14.34 -2.75
CA ASP A 351 23.84 13.76 -1.47
C ASP A 351 22.45 13.08 -1.44
N MET A 352 21.84 12.86 -2.61
CA MET A 352 20.63 12.05 -2.70
C MET A 352 20.89 10.65 -2.17
N PRO A 353 19.95 10.09 -1.38
CA PRO A 353 20.08 8.74 -0.88
C PRO A 353 20.05 7.74 -2.03
N THR A 354 20.85 6.69 -1.89
CA THR A 354 20.84 5.54 -2.78
C THR A 354 19.56 4.72 -2.58
N ALA A 355 19.22 3.91 -3.58
CA ALA A 355 18.10 2.97 -3.45
C ALA A 355 18.29 2.02 -2.25
N GLU A 356 19.53 1.62 -1.95
CA GLU A 356 19.87 0.77 -0.81
C GLU A 356 19.61 1.48 0.53
N GLU A 357 19.96 2.77 0.65
CA GLU A 357 19.71 3.55 1.88
C GLU A 357 18.22 3.77 2.15
N LEU A 358 17.39 3.85 1.09
CA LEU A 358 15.94 4.01 1.19
C LEU A 358 15.19 2.68 1.33
N SER A 359 15.83 1.56 0.98
CA SER A 359 15.19 0.25 1.00
C SER A 359 14.95 -0.21 2.44
N PRO A 360 13.69 -0.41 2.86
CA PRO A 360 13.41 -1.03 4.14
C PRO A 360 13.98 -2.46 4.16
N MET A 361 14.39 -2.91 5.35
CA MET A 361 14.76 -4.32 5.53
C MET A 361 13.50 -5.17 5.47
N PRO A 362 13.58 -6.45 5.04
CA PRO A 362 12.42 -7.34 5.05
C PRO A 362 11.77 -7.43 6.44
N PHE A 363 10.45 -7.59 6.49
CA PHE A 363 9.69 -7.62 7.75
C PHE A 363 10.19 -8.69 8.72
N ALA A 364 10.53 -9.89 8.22
CA ALA A 364 11.15 -10.95 9.02
C ALA A 364 12.42 -10.48 9.77
N GLN A 365 13.32 -9.77 9.09
CA GLN A 365 14.54 -9.24 9.69
C GLN A 365 14.24 -8.13 10.70
N PHE A 366 13.22 -7.31 10.42
CA PHE A 366 12.74 -6.30 11.36
C PHE A 366 12.24 -6.93 12.66
N LEU A 367 11.45 -8.00 12.58
CA LEU A 367 10.95 -8.75 13.73
C LEU A 367 12.10 -9.30 14.60
N GLU A 368 13.13 -9.90 13.98
CA GLU A 368 14.29 -10.41 14.70
C GLU A 368 15.01 -9.32 15.51
N GLN A 369 15.13 -8.11 14.95
CA GLN A 369 15.86 -7.01 15.59
C GLN A 369 15.04 -6.27 16.65
N HIS A 370 13.71 -6.24 16.53
CA HIS A 370 12.86 -5.35 17.32
C HIS A 370 11.85 -6.08 18.22
N MET A 371 11.72 -7.41 18.10
CA MET A 371 10.84 -8.22 18.97
C MET A 371 11.57 -9.24 19.84
N SER A 372 12.90 -9.36 19.75
CA SER A 372 13.71 -10.27 20.57
C SER A 372 14.04 -9.73 21.97
N ALA A 373 13.15 -8.92 22.57
CA ALA A 373 13.34 -8.29 23.89
C ALA A 373 12.29 -8.75 24.91
#